data_AF-A0AAU5MLE9-F1
#
_entry.id   AF-A0AAU5MLE9-F1
#
_cell.length_a   1.000
_cell.length_b   1.000
_cell.length_c   1.000
_cell.angle_alpha   90.00
_cell.angle_beta   90.00
_cell.angle_gamma   90.00
#
_symmetry.space_group_name_H-M   'P 1'
#
loop_
_entity.id
_entity.type
_entity.pdbx_description
1 polymer ?
#
loop_
_entity_poly.entity_id
_entity_poly.type
_entity_poly.pdbx_seq_one_letter_code
_entity_poly.pdbx_strand_id
1 'polypeptide(L)'
;MVEEELLQHIVRPLQGVQYRVGAELAVAVVESAGPAAGHKRAEVAELYDARSAGADLPWEVKSSLEPLDLERLLEHWRGAYGEIFEVIETSGAVLRRAYQREAMALPPAKEVRDHAEGGHDAAIWFSILDFLKQNPDEHVYFLINNTKDFGDGSSYKYPMSEDIRGLEDRLTMLKDFAQVVSEFTTEVSGKVAEDAAAQLLAWSGVRDGIAESARGLSTLTGYDGLGDDGASRNWPRTRSTVTSSRSRSAPSSWSSAATCEPSARPRSVSRSSVTTSPRT
;
A
#
# COMPACT_ATOMS: atom_id res chain seq x y z
N MET A 1 0.59 -14.73 1.08
CA MET A 1 1.71 -14.21 0.25
C MET A 1 1.35 -14.05 -1.23
N VAL A 2 0.10 -14.31 -1.66
CA VAL A 2 -0.37 -14.04 -3.04
C VAL A 2 -1.32 -12.82 -3.10
N GLU A 3 -1.87 -12.40 -1.95
CA GLU A 3 -2.85 -11.30 -1.88
C GLU A 3 -2.24 -9.90 -2.03
N GLU A 4 -0.94 -9.72 -1.77
CA GLU A 4 -0.27 -8.41 -1.82
C GLU A 4 0.15 -8.00 -3.24
N GLU A 5 0.51 -8.96 -4.11
CA GLU A 5 0.81 -8.69 -5.53
C GLU A 5 -0.46 -8.42 -6.37
N LEU A 6 -1.62 -8.95 -5.95
CA LEU A 6 -2.90 -8.69 -6.61
C LEU A 6 -3.38 -7.23 -6.47
N LEU A 7 -2.99 -6.55 -5.38
CA LEU A 7 -3.32 -5.15 -5.12
C LEU A 7 -2.71 -4.18 -6.15
N GLN A 8 -1.49 -4.45 -6.63
CA GLN A 8 -0.80 -3.55 -7.56
C GLN A 8 -1.33 -3.63 -9.00
N HIS A 9 -2.05 -4.69 -9.36
CA HIS A 9 -2.54 -4.92 -10.72
C HIS A 9 -4.05 -4.69 -10.89
N ILE A 10 -4.85 -4.80 -9.82
CA ILE A 10 -6.30 -4.53 -9.88
C ILE A 10 -6.63 -3.02 -9.87
N VAL A 11 -5.79 -2.16 -9.29
CA VAL A 11 -6.15 -0.73 -9.12
C VAL A 11 -5.96 0.10 -10.40
N ARG A 12 -5.13 -0.36 -11.35
CA ARG A 12 -4.79 0.37 -12.58
C ARG A 12 -5.89 0.47 -13.68
N PRO A 13 -6.92 -0.42 -13.80
CA PRO A 13 -7.96 -0.28 -14.81
C PRO A 13 -9.14 0.64 -14.42
N LEU A 14 -9.22 1.18 -13.19
CA LEU A 14 -10.36 2.00 -12.73
C LEU A 14 -10.33 3.47 -13.23
N GLN A 15 -9.83 3.72 -14.44
CA GLN A 15 -9.87 5.06 -15.04
C GLN A 15 -11.26 5.34 -15.64
N GLY A 16 -12.15 5.90 -14.81
CA GLY A 16 -13.48 6.36 -15.24
C GLY A 16 -14.32 6.99 -14.13
N VAL A 17 -14.02 6.68 -12.86
CA VAL A 17 -14.63 7.28 -11.68
C VAL A 17 -13.50 7.57 -10.68
N GLN A 18 -13.37 8.81 -10.19
CA GLN A 18 -12.37 9.16 -9.20
C GLN A 18 -12.82 8.61 -7.84
N TYR A 19 -12.36 7.42 -7.48
CA TYR A 19 -12.46 6.93 -6.11
C TYR A 19 -11.17 7.28 -5.37
N ARG A 20 -11.30 7.97 -4.25
CA ARG A 20 -10.17 8.29 -3.36
C ARG A 20 -10.15 7.28 -2.22
N VAL A 21 -9.12 6.44 -2.20
CA VAL A 21 -8.85 5.55 -1.06
C VAL A 21 -7.70 6.16 -0.28
N GLY A 22 -8.00 6.68 0.91
CA GLY A 22 -6.99 7.10 1.86
C GLY A 22 -6.38 5.87 2.52
N ALA A 23 -5.16 5.49 2.11
CA ALA A 23 -4.37 4.51 2.85
C ALA A 23 -3.48 5.27 3.83
N GLU A 24 -3.68 5.07 5.12
CA GLU A 24 -2.64 5.42 6.08
C GLU A 24 -1.43 4.51 5.84
N LEU A 25 -0.26 5.12 5.72
CA LEU A 25 1.00 4.44 5.47
C LEU A 25 1.34 3.58 6.70
N ALA A 26 0.90 2.32 6.70
CA ALA A 26 1.29 1.30 7.67
C ALA A 26 2.75 0.88 7.44
N VAL A 27 3.69 1.80 7.61
CA VAL A 27 5.12 1.46 7.66
C VAL A 27 5.53 1.26 9.12
N ALA A 28 5.01 0.17 9.66
CA ALA A 28 5.50 -0.49 10.87
C ALA A 28 5.55 -2.02 10.66
N VAL A 29 5.82 -2.48 9.44
CA VAL A 29 6.20 -3.87 9.15
C VAL A 29 7.73 -3.88 9.14
N VAL A 30 8.38 -3.91 10.31
CA VAL A 30 9.14 -5.11 10.74
C VAL A 30 9.29 -5.21 12.28
N GLU A 31 8.91 -4.20 13.07
CA GLU A 31 9.06 -4.25 14.55
C GLU A 31 7.75 -4.39 15.34
N SER A 32 6.57 -4.17 14.74
CA SER A 32 5.29 -4.18 15.47
C SER A 32 4.50 -5.50 15.34
N ALA A 33 5.17 -6.61 15.05
CA ALA A 33 4.55 -7.92 15.17
C ALA A 33 4.32 -8.22 16.67
N GLY A 34 3.11 -7.91 17.16
CA GLY A 34 2.65 -8.21 18.51
C GLY A 34 2.70 -9.71 18.85
N PRO A 35 2.18 -10.17 20.00
CA PRO A 35 2.40 -11.52 20.54
C PRO A 35 2.07 -12.72 19.62
N ALA A 36 1.37 -12.52 18.50
CA ALA A 36 1.24 -13.51 17.42
C ALA A 36 2.56 -13.81 16.66
N ALA A 37 3.60 -12.99 16.82
CA ALA A 37 4.95 -13.21 16.31
C ALA A 37 5.76 -14.23 17.12
N GLY A 38 5.24 -14.70 18.25
CA GLY A 38 5.94 -15.65 19.13
C GLY A 38 6.34 -16.95 18.44
N HIS A 39 5.51 -17.46 17.52
CA HIS A 39 5.82 -18.67 16.75
C HIS A 39 6.97 -18.45 15.75
N LYS A 40 6.96 -17.32 15.02
CA LYS A 40 8.03 -17.01 14.06
C LYS A 40 9.34 -16.63 14.76
N ARG A 41 9.29 -16.03 15.96
CA ARG A 41 10.50 -15.78 16.77
C ARG A 41 11.15 -17.07 17.26
N ALA A 42 10.36 -18.07 17.66
CA ALA A 42 10.89 -19.37 18.06
C ALA A 42 11.52 -20.11 16.88
N GLU A 43 10.89 -20.10 15.70
CA GLU A 43 11.41 -20.72 14.48
C GLU A 43 12.70 -20.02 13.97
N VAL A 44 12.73 -18.68 13.99
CA VAL A 44 13.94 -17.91 13.64
C VAL A 44 15.05 -18.13 14.68
N ALA A 45 14.71 -18.25 15.97
CA ALA A 45 15.66 -18.60 17.02
C ALA A 45 16.19 -20.03 16.86
N GLU A 46 15.35 -21.01 16.51
CA GLU A 46 15.75 -22.39 16.24
C GLU A 46 16.67 -22.48 15.02
N LEU A 47 16.43 -21.70 13.96
CA LEU A 47 17.33 -21.57 12.82
C LEU A 47 18.67 -20.91 13.19
N TYR A 48 18.66 -19.95 14.12
CA TYR A 48 19.88 -19.34 14.65
C TYR A 48 20.68 -20.30 15.55
N ASP A 49 20.00 -21.12 16.35
CA ASP A 49 20.60 -22.13 17.22
C ASP A 49 21.15 -23.33 16.42
N ALA A 50 20.47 -23.75 15.35
CA ALA A 50 21.00 -24.74 14.41
C ALA A 50 22.28 -24.24 13.70
N ARG A 51 22.39 -22.92 13.46
CA ARG A 51 23.58 -22.28 12.88
C ARG A 51 24.72 -22.14 13.89
N SER A 52 24.41 -21.99 15.19
CA SER A 52 25.40 -21.92 16.26
C SER A 52 25.93 -23.30 16.69
N ALA A 53 25.19 -24.37 16.39
CA ALA A 53 25.55 -25.76 16.68
C ALA A 53 26.74 -26.34 15.86
N GLY A 54 27.51 -25.51 15.14
CA GLY A 54 28.81 -25.92 14.61
C GLY A 54 28.77 -27.03 13.58
N ALA A 55 27.66 -27.18 12.83
CA ALA A 55 27.66 -28.02 11.65
C ALA A 55 28.72 -27.48 10.69
N ASP A 56 29.75 -28.29 10.46
CA ASP A 56 30.94 -28.00 9.66
C ASP A 56 30.51 -27.80 8.19
N LEU A 57 29.99 -26.60 7.88
CA LEU A 57 29.71 -26.23 6.51
C LEU A 57 31.05 -26.13 5.79
N PRO A 58 31.29 -26.91 4.72
CA PRO A 58 32.58 -26.93 4.05
C PRO A 58 32.90 -25.64 3.29
N TRP A 59 32.04 -24.62 3.38
CA TRP A 59 32.24 -23.28 2.84
C TRP A 59 32.05 -22.22 3.93
N GLU A 60 32.97 -21.26 3.98
CA GLU A 60 32.87 -20.07 4.81
C GLU A 60 31.67 -19.23 4.33
N VAL A 61 30.62 -19.12 5.14
CA VAL A 61 29.46 -18.28 4.83
C VAL A 61 29.86 -16.81 5.01
N LYS A 62 30.48 -16.22 3.98
CA LYS A 62 30.76 -14.78 3.88
C LYS A 62 29.48 -14.03 3.51
N SER A 63 28.48 -14.08 4.37
CA SER A 63 27.30 -13.22 4.23
C SER A 63 27.41 -12.07 5.22
N SER A 64 28.15 -11.01 4.87
CA SER A 64 27.92 -9.71 5.49
C SER A 64 26.77 -9.06 4.72
N LEU A 65 25.58 -9.06 5.29
CA LEU A 65 24.54 -8.16 4.81
C LEU A 65 25.04 -6.72 5.07
N GLU A 66 24.91 -5.86 4.07
CA GLU A 66 25.09 -4.43 4.30
C GLU A 66 24.13 -3.98 5.42
N PRO A 67 24.52 -3.02 6.28
CA PRO A 67 23.60 -2.44 7.25
C PRO A 67 22.32 -1.96 6.55
N LEU A 68 21.17 -2.32 7.11
CA LEU A 68 19.87 -1.92 6.55
C LEU A 68 19.75 -0.39 6.58
N ASP A 69 19.72 0.22 5.40
CA ASP A 69 19.39 1.64 5.24
C ASP A 69 17.86 1.81 5.36
N LEU A 70 17.42 2.10 6.58
CA LEU A 70 16.01 2.24 6.90
C LEU A 70 15.36 3.37 6.11
N GLU A 71 15.99 4.53 5.98
CA GLU A 71 15.42 5.67 5.26
C GLU A 71 15.24 5.36 3.77
N ARG A 72 16.22 4.70 3.14
CA ARG A 72 16.07 4.26 1.75
C ARG A 72 14.91 3.28 1.57
N LEU A 73 14.74 2.35 2.51
CA LEU A 73 13.62 1.40 2.49
C LEU A 73 12.29 2.13 2.65
N LEU A 74 12.18 3.04 3.63
CA LEU A 74 10.97 3.84 3.86
C LEU A 74 10.63 4.68 2.64
N GLU A 75 11.60 5.36 2.05
CA GLU A 75 11.41 6.22 0.88
C GLU A 75 10.96 5.42 -0.35
N HIS A 76 11.52 4.23 -0.56
CA HIS A 76 11.05 3.32 -1.60
C HIS A 76 9.56 3.00 -1.45
N TRP A 77 9.12 2.63 -0.25
CA TRP A 77 7.71 2.30 0.00
C TRP A 77 6.79 3.53 -0.05
N ARG A 78 7.24 4.70 0.43
CA ARG A 78 6.50 5.95 0.26
C ARG A 78 6.28 6.28 -1.21
N GLY A 79 7.32 6.12 -2.03
CA GLY A 79 7.21 6.30 -3.48
C GLY A 79 6.24 5.30 -4.12
N ALA A 80 6.41 4.01 -3.82
CA ALA A 80 5.57 2.95 -4.37
C ALA A 80 4.08 3.14 -4.02
N TYR A 81 3.77 3.50 -2.77
CA TYR A 81 2.40 3.70 -2.32
C TYR A 81 1.84 5.08 -2.69
N GLY A 82 2.67 6.12 -2.77
CA GLY A 82 2.25 7.46 -3.16
C GLY A 82 1.82 7.58 -4.62
N GLU A 83 2.19 6.63 -5.48
CA GLU A 83 1.65 6.53 -6.84
C GLU A 83 0.20 6.02 -6.88
N ILE A 84 -0.23 5.30 -5.84
CA ILE A 84 -1.51 4.59 -5.80
C ILE A 84 -2.49 5.29 -4.86
N PHE A 85 -1.99 5.84 -3.75
CA PHE A 85 -2.79 6.37 -2.67
C PHE A 85 -2.55 7.86 -2.45
N GLU A 86 -3.63 8.59 -2.17
CA GLU A 86 -3.57 9.95 -1.65
C GLU A 86 -3.41 9.88 -0.13
N VAL A 87 -2.42 10.61 0.40
CA VAL A 87 -2.19 10.70 1.84
C VAL A 87 -3.06 11.82 2.41
N ILE A 88 -3.96 11.48 3.34
CA ILE A 88 -4.72 12.48 4.11
C ILE A 88 -3.83 12.95 5.27
N GLU A 89 -3.30 14.15 5.16
CA GLU A 89 -2.43 14.72 6.20
C GLU A 89 -3.21 15.01 7.48
N THR A 90 -2.69 14.54 8.62
CA THR A 90 -3.25 14.86 9.94
C THR A 90 -2.78 16.25 10.37
N SER A 91 -3.69 17.21 10.39
CA SER A 91 -3.35 18.58 10.81
C SER A 91 -2.96 18.65 12.29
N GLY A 92 -2.13 19.62 12.66
CA GLY A 92 -1.76 19.80 14.07
C GLY A 92 -2.93 20.14 15.00
N ALA A 93 -4.03 20.70 14.47
CA ALA A 93 -5.26 20.93 15.23
C ALA A 93 -6.03 19.63 15.48
N VAL A 94 -6.11 18.77 14.46
CA VAL A 94 -6.67 17.41 14.57
C VAL A 94 -5.90 16.60 15.61
N LEU A 95 -4.57 16.60 15.55
CA LEU A 95 -3.73 15.84 16.48
C LEU A 95 -3.93 16.28 17.95
N ARG A 96 -4.03 17.59 18.21
CA ARG A 96 -4.35 18.09 19.56
C ARG A 96 -5.73 17.61 20.04
N ARG A 97 -6.72 17.60 19.16
CA ARG A 97 -8.07 17.10 19.48
C ARG A 97 -8.06 15.59 19.75
N ALA A 98 -7.27 14.83 18.99
CA ALA A 98 -7.08 13.40 19.19
C ALA A 98 -6.47 13.09 20.58
N TYR A 99 -5.41 13.80 20.98
CA TYR A 99 -4.83 13.63 22.32
C TYR A 99 -5.76 14.06 23.45
N GLN A 100 -6.58 15.10 23.24
CA GLN A 100 -7.63 15.45 24.20
C GLN A 100 -8.68 14.33 24.32
N ARG A 101 -9.08 13.73 23.19
CA ARG A 101 -10.02 12.61 23.16
C ARG A 101 -9.46 11.39 23.88
N GLU A 102 -8.18 11.07 23.66
CA GLU A 102 -7.46 10.00 24.38
C GLU A 102 -7.37 10.30 25.87
N ALA A 103 -6.94 11.50 26.28
CA ALA A 103 -6.84 11.85 27.70
C ALA A 103 -8.18 11.72 28.47
N MET A 104 -9.31 11.81 27.76
CA MET A 104 -10.65 11.61 28.31
C MET A 104 -11.15 10.16 28.20
N ALA A 105 -10.38 9.26 27.60
CA ALA A 105 -10.74 7.86 27.33
C ALA A 105 -12.08 7.70 26.59
N LEU A 106 -12.36 8.63 25.66
CA LEU A 106 -13.61 8.66 24.90
C LEU A 106 -13.43 8.02 23.51
N PRO A 107 -14.43 7.29 22.98
CA PRO A 107 -14.35 6.63 21.68
C PRO A 107 -13.86 7.56 20.54
N PRO A 108 -13.02 7.05 19.62
CA PRO A 108 -12.56 5.64 19.53
C PRO A 108 -11.46 5.26 20.53
N ALA A 109 -10.95 6.21 21.34
CA ALA A 109 -10.04 5.91 22.44
C ALA A 109 -10.79 5.22 23.61
N LYS A 110 -10.03 4.56 24.49
CA LYS A 110 -10.58 3.82 25.63
C LYS A 110 -9.63 3.80 26.82
N GLU A 111 -10.18 3.51 27.98
CA GLU A 111 -9.42 3.27 29.19
C GLU A 111 -8.96 1.80 29.23
N VAL A 112 -7.66 1.61 29.44
CA VAL A 112 -7.06 0.29 29.66
C VAL A 112 -6.32 0.29 30.98
N ARG A 113 -6.92 -0.40 31.95
CA ARG A 113 -6.42 -0.54 33.34
C ARG A 113 -6.27 0.80 34.06
N ASP A 114 -5.14 1.46 33.88
CA ASP A 114 -4.69 2.64 34.61
C ASP A 114 -4.23 3.79 33.70
N HIS A 115 -4.42 3.65 32.38
CA HIS A 115 -4.10 4.67 31.40
C HIS A 115 -5.14 4.68 30.28
N ALA A 116 -5.14 5.77 29.50
CA ALA A 116 -5.92 5.85 28.28
C ALA A 116 -5.05 5.47 27.08
N GLU A 117 -5.66 4.80 26.10
CA GLU A 117 -5.05 4.44 24.82
C GLU A 117 -6.00 4.73 23.66
N GLY A 118 -5.46 4.85 22.45
CA GLY A 118 -6.24 5.05 21.22
C GLY A 118 -6.16 6.48 20.67
N GLY A 119 -5.14 7.26 21.03
CA GLY A 119 -4.87 8.55 20.43
C GLY A 119 -4.61 8.47 18.92
N HIS A 120 -3.99 7.38 18.46
CA HIS A 120 -3.85 7.08 17.04
C HIS A 120 -5.22 6.97 16.36
N ASP A 121 -6.08 6.06 16.84
CA ASP A 121 -7.43 5.85 16.32
C ASP A 121 -8.28 7.13 16.34
N ALA A 122 -8.13 7.96 17.39
CA ALA A 122 -8.79 9.26 17.46
C ALA A 122 -8.24 10.26 16.42
N ALA A 123 -6.94 10.21 16.10
CA ALA A 123 -6.36 11.03 15.05
C ALA A 123 -6.87 10.61 13.68
N ILE A 124 -6.92 9.31 13.36
CA ILE A 124 -7.54 8.80 12.12
C ILE A 124 -8.98 9.33 11.99
N TRP A 125 -9.78 9.14 13.05
CA TRP A 125 -11.18 9.56 13.08
C TRP A 125 -11.33 11.05 12.75
N PHE A 126 -10.57 11.90 13.44
CA PHE A 126 -10.67 13.34 13.23
C PHE A 126 -10.07 13.79 11.90
N SER A 127 -9.07 13.11 11.35
CA SER A 127 -8.52 13.37 10.01
C SER A 127 -9.56 13.09 8.92
N ILE A 128 -10.30 11.98 9.03
CA ILE A 128 -11.40 11.65 8.11
C ILE A 128 -12.49 12.74 8.17
N LEU A 129 -12.89 13.15 9.38
CA LEU A 129 -13.93 14.17 9.53
C LEU A 129 -13.47 15.56 9.03
N ASP A 130 -12.21 15.91 9.23
CA ASP A 130 -11.64 17.16 8.71
C ASP A 130 -11.59 17.12 7.17
N PHE A 131 -11.20 15.99 6.58
CA PHE A 131 -11.21 15.77 5.13
C PHE A 131 -12.62 15.90 4.54
N LEU A 132 -13.63 15.24 5.12
CA LEU A 132 -15.03 15.30 4.65
C LEU A 132 -15.62 16.72 4.72
N LYS A 133 -15.19 17.52 5.71
CA LYS A 133 -15.61 18.93 5.84
C LYS A 133 -14.96 19.83 4.80
N GLN A 134 -13.70 19.59 4.47
CA GLN A 134 -12.97 20.36 3.47
C GLN A 134 -13.37 19.99 2.04
N ASN A 135 -13.88 18.78 1.83
CA ASN A 135 -14.24 18.26 0.52
C ASN A 135 -15.70 17.81 0.53
N PRO A 136 -16.70 18.71 0.41
CA PRO A 136 -18.11 18.40 0.65
C PRO A 136 -18.75 17.40 -0.33
N ASP A 137 -18.14 17.18 -1.49
CA ASP A 137 -18.67 16.28 -2.53
C ASP A 137 -18.04 14.88 -2.48
N GLU A 138 -17.07 14.66 -1.60
CA GLU A 138 -16.33 13.39 -1.53
C GLU A 138 -17.02 12.39 -0.61
N HIS A 139 -16.88 11.09 -0.91
CA HIS A 139 -17.32 10.00 -0.04
C HIS A 139 -16.09 9.24 0.47
N VAL A 140 -16.05 8.94 1.77
CA VAL A 140 -14.94 8.18 2.37
C VAL A 140 -15.39 6.76 2.68
N TYR A 141 -14.64 5.80 2.15
CA TYR A 141 -14.76 4.39 2.50
C TYR A 141 -13.66 4.02 3.49
N PHE A 142 -14.02 3.89 4.76
CA PHE A 142 -13.08 3.64 5.84
C PHE A 142 -12.90 2.13 6.09
N LEU A 143 -11.79 1.59 5.61
CA LEU A 143 -11.43 0.18 5.79
C LEU A 143 -10.81 -0.06 7.17
N ILE A 144 -11.53 -0.77 8.05
CA ILE A 144 -11.07 -1.04 9.40
C ILE A 144 -11.60 -2.38 9.94
N ASN A 145 -10.70 -3.20 10.49
CA ASN A 145 -11.06 -4.45 11.16
C ASN A 145 -11.31 -4.26 12.68
N ASN A 146 -11.07 -3.06 13.21
CA ASN A 146 -11.33 -2.73 14.62
C ASN A 146 -12.78 -2.27 14.85
N THR A 147 -13.73 -3.19 14.70
CA THR A 147 -15.16 -2.91 14.90
C THR A 147 -15.55 -2.63 16.35
N LYS A 148 -14.70 -2.99 17.32
CA LYS A 148 -14.98 -2.77 18.75
C LYS A 148 -14.93 -1.28 19.11
N ASP A 149 -13.93 -0.59 18.58
CA ASP A 149 -13.63 0.80 18.95
C ASP A 149 -14.40 1.77 18.05
N PHE A 150 -14.55 1.47 16.74
CA PHE A 150 -15.26 2.33 15.78
C PHE A 150 -16.72 1.95 15.51
N GLY A 151 -17.12 0.70 15.79
CA GLY A 151 -18.42 0.17 15.38
C GLY A 151 -18.39 -0.47 14.00
N ASP A 152 -19.58 -0.71 13.43
CA ASP A 152 -19.78 -1.29 12.09
C ASP A 152 -20.29 -0.25 11.07
N GLY A 153 -20.31 1.03 11.46
CA GLY A 153 -20.81 2.14 10.65
C GLY A 153 -22.33 2.31 10.68
N SER A 154 -23.10 1.37 11.25
CA SER A 154 -24.56 1.51 11.37
C SER A 154 -24.97 2.47 12.48
N SER A 155 -24.15 2.58 13.53
CA SER A 155 -24.33 3.51 14.62
C SER A 155 -22.99 3.82 15.28
N TYR A 156 -22.82 5.05 15.74
CA TYR A 156 -21.61 5.50 16.42
C TYR A 156 -21.89 5.74 17.91
N LYS A 157 -20.97 5.35 18.78
CA LYS A 157 -21.06 5.63 20.22
C LYS A 157 -20.86 7.12 20.47
N TYR A 158 -21.48 7.67 21.51
CA TYR A 158 -21.11 9.00 21.98
C TYR A 158 -19.61 8.99 22.39
N PRO A 159 -18.80 9.98 22.00
CA PRO A 159 -19.16 11.23 21.31
C PRO A 159 -19.00 11.20 19.77
N MET A 160 -18.59 10.07 19.18
CA MET A 160 -18.41 9.95 17.73
C MET A 160 -19.70 10.26 16.95
N SER A 161 -20.86 9.89 17.48
CA SER A 161 -22.16 10.24 16.89
C SER A 161 -22.39 11.76 16.75
N GLU A 162 -21.87 12.56 17.68
CA GLU A 162 -21.92 14.02 17.59
C GLU A 162 -20.88 14.54 16.60
N ASP A 163 -19.69 13.94 16.56
CA ASP A 163 -18.60 14.36 15.69
C ASP A 163 -18.97 14.20 14.21
N ILE A 164 -19.73 13.16 13.86
CA ILE A 164 -20.14 12.85 12.48
C ILE A 164 -21.48 13.47 12.07
N ARG A 165 -22.12 14.26 12.94
CA ARG A 165 -23.42 14.86 12.63
C ARG A 165 -23.38 15.69 11.34
N GLY A 166 -24.24 15.36 10.40
CA GLY A 166 -24.33 15.98 9.07
C GLY A 166 -23.33 15.43 8.04
N LEU A 167 -22.62 14.35 8.36
CA LEU A 167 -21.65 13.66 7.50
C LEU A 167 -21.94 12.14 7.42
N GLU A 168 -23.04 11.68 8.02
CA GLU A 168 -23.36 10.26 8.19
C GLU A 168 -23.53 9.52 6.86
N ASP A 169 -24.03 10.19 5.83
CA ASP A 169 -24.27 9.63 4.50
C ASP A 169 -23.01 9.50 3.65
N ARG A 170 -21.89 10.08 4.10
CA ARG A 170 -20.63 10.20 3.32
C ARG A 170 -19.47 9.40 3.90
N LEU A 171 -19.70 8.66 4.98
CA LEU A 171 -18.71 7.76 5.57
C LEU A 171 -19.27 6.35 5.59
N THR A 172 -18.66 5.45 4.81
CA THR A 172 -18.99 4.03 4.80
C THR A 172 -17.86 3.23 5.41
N MET A 173 -18.15 2.38 6.39
CA MET A 173 -17.15 1.49 6.98
C MET A 173 -17.09 0.16 6.23
N LEU A 174 -15.88 -0.26 5.86
CA LEU A 174 -15.59 -1.55 5.25
C LEU A 174 -14.74 -2.37 6.23
N LYS A 175 -15.03 -3.66 6.39
CA LYS A 175 -14.40 -4.52 7.42
C LYS A 175 -13.11 -5.18 6.94
N ASP A 176 -13.06 -5.48 5.65
CA ASP A 176 -11.98 -6.22 5.02
C ASP A 176 -11.88 -5.88 3.53
N PHE A 177 -10.82 -6.37 2.91
CA PHE A 177 -10.56 -6.13 1.50
C PHE A 177 -11.59 -6.80 0.58
N ALA A 178 -12.25 -7.88 1.01
CA ALA A 178 -13.31 -8.50 0.22
C ALA A 178 -14.50 -7.55 0.07
N GLN A 179 -14.81 -6.76 1.10
CA GLN A 179 -15.82 -5.70 1.01
C GLN A 179 -15.40 -4.56 0.09
N VAL A 180 -14.11 -4.19 0.07
CA VAL A 180 -13.59 -3.21 -0.89
C VAL A 180 -13.80 -3.71 -2.32
N VAL A 181 -13.40 -4.96 -2.60
CA VAL A 181 -13.62 -5.57 -3.92
C VAL A 181 -15.10 -5.62 -4.24
N SER A 182 -15.97 -6.04 -3.32
CA SER A 182 -17.42 -6.09 -3.56
C SER A 182 -18.04 -4.71 -3.83
N GLU A 183 -17.52 -3.64 -3.20
CA GLU A 183 -18.06 -2.29 -3.33
C GLU A 183 -17.64 -1.64 -4.65
N PHE A 184 -16.39 -1.84 -5.06
CA PHE A 184 -15.80 -1.16 -6.22
C PHE A 184 -15.71 -2.04 -7.47
N THR A 185 -16.14 -3.29 -7.42
CA THR A 185 -16.13 -4.19 -8.57
C THR A 185 -17.51 -4.78 -8.82
N THR A 186 -17.77 -5.12 -10.08
CA THR A 186 -18.93 -5.90 -10.47
C THR A 186 -18.47 -7.32 -10.74
N GLU A 187 -19.09 -8.30 -10.09
CA GLU A 187 -18.81 -9.70 -10.37
C GLU A 187 -19.18 -10.02 -11.83
N VAL A 188 -18.21 -10.49 -12.59
CA VAL A 188 -18.39 -10.94 -13.97
C VAL A 188 -18.17 -12.44 -14.04
N SER A 189 -19.00 -13.15 -14.82
CA SER A 189 -18.92 -14.61 -14.97
C SER A 189 -19.04 -15.05 -16.43
N GLY A 190 -18.67 -16.30 -16.69
CA GLY A 190 -18.72 -16.91 -18.01
C GLY A 190 -17.81 -16.22 -19.03
N LYS A 191 -18.31 -16.06 -20.25
CA LYS A 191 -17.49 -15.57 -21.37
C LYS A 191 -16.96 -14.14 -21.17
N VAL A 192 -17.74 -13.31 -20.49
CA VAL A 192 -17.36 -11.92 -20.18
C VAL A 192 -16.14 -11.88 -19.26
N ALA A 193 -16.08 -12.78 -18.27
CA ALA A 193 -14.93 -12.88 -17.36
C ALA A 193 -13.67 -13.36 -18.10
N GLU A 194 -13.80 -14.35 -18.99
CA GLU A 194 -12.68 -14.81 -19.81
C GLU A 194 -12.10 -13.69 -20.68
N ASP A 195 -12.97 -12.92 -21.34
CA ASP A 195 -12.56 -11.86 -22.25
C ASP A 195 -11.93 -10.68 -21.48
N ALA A 196 -12.46 -10.34 -20.29
CA ALA A 196 -11.88 -9.34 -19.40
C ALA A 196 -10.50 -9.77 -18.88
N ALA A 197 -10.35 -11.03 -18.45
CA ALA A 197 -9.07 -11.57 -18.02
C ALA A 197 -8.03 -11.56 -19.15
N ALA A 198 -8.44 -11.94 -20.37
CA ALA A 198 -7.57 -11.89 -21.55
C ALA A 198 -7.11 -10.45 -21.87
N GLN A 199 -8.00 -9.46 -21.76
CA GLN A 199 -7.65 -8.05 -21.95
C GLN A 199 -6.67 -7.55 -20.88
N LEU A 200 -6.90 -7.91 -19.61
CA LEU A 200 -6.02 -7.53 -18.51
C LEU A 200 -4.62 -8.13 -18.67
N LEU A 201 -4.52 -9.41 -19.06
CA LEU A 201 -3.25 -10.08 -19.35
C LEU A 201 -2.58 -9.56 -20.62
N ALA A 202 -3.33 -8.99 -21.56
CA ALA A 202 -2.76 -8.32 -22.74
C ALA A 202 -2.19 -6.93 -22.42
N TRP A 203 -2.58 -6.32 -21.30
CA TRP A 203 -2.10 -4.99 -20.93
C TRP A 203 -0.60 -5.01 -20.60
N SER A 204 0.17 -4.06 -21.16
CA SER A 204 1.63 -4.05 -21.02
C SER A 204 2.07 -3.88 -19.58
N GLY A 205 1.37 -3.03 -18.80
CA GLY A 205 1.72 -2.81 -17.40
C GLY A 205 1.66 -4.08 -16.54
N VAL A 206 0.68 -4.95 -16.78
CA VAL A 206 0.57 -6.26 -16.10
C VAL A 206 1.65 -7.21 -16.60
N ARG A 207 1.89 -7.26 -17.93
CA ARG A 207 2.93 -8.14 -18.48
C ARG A 207 4.34 -7.75 -18.03
N ASP A 208 4.63 -6.46 -17.96
CA ASP A 208 5.92 -5.94 -17.49
C ASP A 208 6.11 -6.24 -16.00
N GLY A 209 5.04 -6.10 -15.19
CA GLY A 209 5.04 -6.50 -13.79
C GLY A 209 5.31 -7.99 -13.60
N ILE A 210 4.57 -8.86 -14.30
CA ILE A 210 4.79 -10.31 -14.29
C ILE A 210 6.22 -10.66 -14.74
N ALA A 211 6.72 -10.03 -15.81
CA ALA A 211 8.06 -10.27 -16.31
C ALA A 211 9.13 -9.85 -15.30
N GLU A 212 8.95 -8.73 -14.60
CA GLU A 212 9.88 -8.25 -13.58
C GLU A 212 9.87 -9.15 -12.33
N SER A 213 8.69 -9.52 -11.81
CA SER A 213 8.57 -10.51 -10.72
C SER A 213 9.20 -11.85 -11.11
N ALA A 214 8.98 -12.32 -12.35
CA ALA A 214 9.61 -13.54 -12.86
C ALA A 214 11.14 -13.43 -12.95
N ARG A 215 11.69 -12.27 -13.32
CA ARG A 215 13.15 -12.02 -13.28
C ARG A 215 13.68 -12.06 -11.86
N GLY A 216 12.97 -11.46 -10.90
CA GLY A 216 13.31 -11.55 -9.47
C GLY A 216 13.41 -13.00 -9.00
N LEU A 217 12.41 -13.83 -9.34
CA LEU A 217 12.39 -15.26 -9.02
C LEU A 217 13.51 -16.05 -9.71
N SER A 218 13.92 -15.65 -10.92
CA SER A 218 15.01 -16.31 -11.68
C SER A 218 16.40 -16.18 -11.05
N THR A 219 16.55 -15.31 -10.03
CA THR A 219 17.79 -15.15 -9.27
C THR A 219 17.91 -16.09 -8.07
N LEU A 220 16.80 -16.69 -7.61
CA LEU A 220 16.84 -17.83 -6.70
C LEU A 220 17.30 -19.08 -7.47
N THR A 221 17.99 -19.99 -6.80
CA THR A 221 18.78 -21.13 -7.32
C THR A 221 18.00 -22.24 -8.06
N GLY A 222 16.89 -21.91 -8.71
CA GLY A 222 15.88 -22.83 -9.23
C GLY A 222 14.57 -22.63 -8.48
N TYR A 223 13.45 -22.77 -9.18
CA TYR A 223 12.12 -22.76 -8.57
C TYR A 223 11.40 -24.06 -8.92
N ASP A 224 10.70 -24.63 -7.94
CA ASP A 224 9.84 -25.79 -8.13
C ASP A 224 8.51 -25.32 -8.71
N GLY A 225 8.32 -25.53 -10.01
CA GLY A 225 7.11 -25.16 -10.74
C GLY A 225 6.29 -26.40 -11.11
N LEU A 226 4.98 -26.22 -11.32
CA LEU A 226 4.15 -27.26 -11.92
C LEU A 226 4.42 -27.33 -13.43
N GLY A 227 4.75 -28.51 -13.94
CA GLY A 227 4.81 -28.76 -15.38
C GLY A 227 3.42 -28.82 -16.01
N ASP A 228 3.36 -28.87 -17.34
CA ASP A 228 2.09 -28.99 -18.10
C ASP A 228 1.29 -30.24 -17.72
N ASP A 229 1.94 -31.23 -17.11
CA ASP A 229 1.37 -32.47 -16.59
C ASP A 229 0.92 -32.38 -15.12
N GLY A 230 1.06 -31.21 -14.48
CA GLY A 230 0.77 -31.00 -13.07
C GLY A 230 1.78 -31.67 -12.13
N ALA A 231 2.91 -32.19 -12.64
CA ALA A 231 3.98 -32.71 -11.79
C ALA A 231 4.87 -31.56 -11.29
N SER A 232 5.31 -31.64 -10.04
CA SER A 232 6.34 -30.72 -9.53
C SER A 232 7.65 -30.97 -10.28
N ARG A 233 8.18 -29.93 -10.91
CA ARG A 233 9.44 -29.95 -11.64
C ARG A 233 10.32 -28.83 -11.11
N ASN A 234 11.54 -29.20 -10.72
CA ASN A 234 12.58 -28.23 -10.50
C ASN A 234 12.99 -27.69 -11.88
N TRP A 235 12.73 -26.42 -12.14
CA TRP A 235 13.18 -25.79 -13.39
C TRP A 235 14.63 -25.35 -13.20
N PRO A 236 15.61 -26.09 -13.76
CA PRO A 236 17.01 -25.71 -13.60
C PRO A 236 17.21 -24.36 -14.27
N ARG A 237 18.04 -23.51 -13.66
CA ARG A 237 18.45 -22.21 -14.20
C ARG A 237 18.69 -22.35 -15.71
N THR A 238 17.86 -21.69 -16.51
CA THR A 238 18.16 -21.52 -17.92
C THR A 238 19.45 -20.70 -17.97
N ARG A 239 20.58 -21.37 -18.27
CA ARG A 239 21.81 -20.64 -18.60
C ARG A 239 21.46 -19.83 -19.82
N SER A 240 21.17 -18.54 -19.62
CA SER A 240 21.24 -17.56 -20.67
C SER A 240 22.71 -17.54 -21.10
N THR A 241 23.05 -18.39 -22.07
CA THR A 241 24.27 -18.25 -22.85
C THR A 241 24.09 -16.98 -23.66
N VAL A 242 24.39 -15.84 -23.04
CA VAL A 242 24.63 -14.59 -23.76
C VAL A 242 25.92 -14.81 -24.52
N THR A 243 25.78 -15.39 -25.72
CA THR A 243 26.85 -15.41 -26.71
C THR A 243 26.97 -13.98 -27.23
N SER A 244 27.75 -13.17 -26.52
CA SER A 244 28.22 -11.87 -26.98
C SER A 244 29.16 -12.11 -28.17
N SER A 245 28.60 -12.27 -29.37
CA SER A 245 29.33 -12.10 -30.62
C SER A 245 29.57 -10.59 -30.81
N ARG A 246 30.68 -10.11 -30.23
CA ARG A 246 31.27 -8.80 -30.57
C ARG A 246 31.75 -8.85 -32.03
N SER A 247 30.85 -8.59 -32.95
CA SER A 247 31.17 -8.18 -34.32
C SER A 247 31.61 -6.71 -34.27
N ARG A 248 32.93 -6.47 -34.37
CA ARG A 248 33.47 -5.14 -34.67
C ARG A 248 33.27 -4.87 -36.15
N SER A 249 32.35 -3.97 -36.49
CA SER A 249 32.34 -3.29 -37.78
C SER A 249 31.73 -1.90 -37.56
N ALA A 250 32.57 -0.87 -37.65
CA ALA A 250 32.09 0.50 -37.89
C ALA A 250 31.59 0.57 -39.34
N PRO A 251 30.61 1.45 -39.65
CA PRO A 251 31.02 2.71 -40.24
C PRO A 251 30.19 3.95 -39.89
N SER A 252 30.86 5.07 -40.16
CA SER A 252 30.48 6.46 -40.38
C SER A 252 29.02 6.93 -40.51
N SER A 253 28.82 8.13 -39.92
CA SER A 253 28.08 9.31 -40.41
C SER A 253 26.54 9.31 -40.41
N TRP A 254 25.98 10.28 -39.67
CA TRP A 254 24.96 11.29 -40.04
C TRP A 254 24.46 11.90 -38.71
N SER A 255 24.90 13.10 -38.31
CA SER A 255 24.24 14.39 -38.54
C SER A 255 22.71 14.31 -38.61
N SER A 256 22.03 14.72 -37.53
CA SER A 256 21.06 15.83 -37.55
C SER A 256 20.46 16.09 -36.18
N ALA A 257 20.26 17.38 -35.92
CA ALA A 257 19.69 17.97 -34.73
C ALA A 257 18.18 17.71 -34.62
N ALA A 258 17.70 17.59 -33.39
CA ALA A 258 16.33 17.90 -33.03
C ALA A 258 16.32 18.50 -31.62
N THR A 259 16.18 19.82 -31.60
CA THR A 259 15.92 20.65 -30.42
C THR A 259 14.47 20.40 -30.00
N CYS A 260 14.24 19.96 -28.76
CA CYS A 260 12.91 20.01 -28.15
C CYS A 260 12.93 21.03 -27.02
N GLU A 261 12.28 22.17 -27.25
CA GLU A 261 11.95 23.17 -26.23
C GLU A 261 10.95 22.59 -25.21
N PRO A 262 11.08 22.93 -23.92
CA PRO A 262 10.05 22.65 -22.93
C PRO A 262 8.93 23.71 -22.99
N SER A 263 7.71 23.25 -23.29
CA SER A 263 6.48 24.05 -23.20
C SER A 263 6.12 24.30 -21.74
N ALA A 264 6.26 25.55 -21.31
CA ALA A 264 5.83 26.03 -20.00
C ALA A 264 4.29 26.17 -19.97
N ARG A 265 3.63 25.44 -19.06
CA ARG A 265 2.25 25.75 -18.64
C ARG A 265 2.27 26.63 -17.38
N PRO A 266 1.62 27.81 -17.38
CA PRO A 266 1.52 28.64 -16.18
C PRO A 266 0.45 28.11 -15.21
N ARG A 267 0.80 28.05 -13.93
CA ARG A 267 -0.12 27.89 -12.79
C ARG A 267 -0.94 29.17 -12.64
N SER A 268 -2.26 29.07 -12.82
CA SER A 268 -3.22 30.10 -12.40
C SER A 268 -3.67 29.79 -10.98
N VAL A 269 -3.19 30.56 -10.01
CA VAL A 269 -3.69 30.58 -8.63
C VAL A 269 -4.57 31.83 -8.51
N SER A 270 -5.89 31.64 -8.49
CA SER A 270 -6.83 32.72 -8.13
C SER A 270 -7.17 32.59 -6.65
N ARG A 271 -6.55 33.44 -5.84
CA ARG A 271 -6.81 33.60 -4.40
C ARG A 271 -7.83 34.73 -4.25
N SER A 272 -9.08 34.40 -3.95
CA SER A 272 -10.12 35.38 -3.65
C SER A 272 -10.14 35.65 -2.14
N SER A 273 -9.71 36.85 -1.76
CA SER A 273 -9.78 37.36 -0.39
C SER A 273 -11.20 37.88 -0.13
N VAL A 274 -11.92 37.27 0.82
CA VAL A 274 -13.19 37.82 1.35
C VAL A 274 -12.86 38.64 2.58
N THR A 275 -13.13 39.95 2.50
CA THR A 275 -13.05 40.89 3.61
C THR A 275 -14.44 41.06 4.22
N THR A 276 -14.64 40.55 5.44
CA THR A 276 -15.86 40.81 6.22
C THR A 276 -15.60 42.00 7.15
N SER A 277 -16.37 43.08 6.98
CA SER A 277 -16.40 44.21 7.91
C SER A 277 -17.23 43.88 9.15
N PRO A 278 -16.93 44.47 10.32
CA PRO A 278 -17.68 44.24 11.54
C PRO A 278 -19.00 45.04 11.51
N ARG A 279 -20.09 44.42 11.97
CA ARG A 279 -21.32 45.14 12.30
C ARG A 279 -21.30 45.49 13.78
N THR A 280 -21.56 46.78 14.02
CA THR A 280 -21.80 47.45 15.29
C THR A 280 -23.02 46.93 16.03
#